data_AF-E8T4N7-F1
#
_entry.id   AF-E8T4N7-F1
#
_cell.length_a   1.000
_cell.length_b   1.000
_cell.length_c   1.000
_cell.angle_alpha   90.00
_cell.angle_beta   90.00
_cell.angle_gamma   90.00
#
_symmetry.space_group_name_H-M   'P 1'
#
loop_
_entity.id
_entity.type
_entity.pdbx_description
1 polymer ?
#
loop_
_entity_poly.entity_id
_entity_poly.type
_entity_poly.pdbx_seq_one_letter_code
_entity_poly.pdbx_strand_id
1 'polypeptide(L)'
;MMYVVVYDIRDNKTRLRVANILEKYGERVQYSCFEIGNYSQEIIKKLALILSVRINYDTDRVFFYPISNYCRSYILRFPRKFGEIYEDLMDWKEELGRLTRRKFFYFLRDTLEMEIKSGKFSKYLLVYDISDNLIRIKFSDILEEFSERVQLSAFEVPASPNVIARIAVLAMQFAEIDDNLKVYLYPIDKGSEKKIIRIGSSYLSFRDIL
;
A
#
# COMPACT_ATOMS: atom_id res chain seq x y z
N MET A 1 8.56 -14.35 5.61
CA MET A 1 7.38 -13.54 5.25
C MET A 1 7.74 -12.09 5.43
N MET A 2 7.31 -11.20 4.54
CA MET A 2 7.50 -9.75 4.70
C MET A 2 6.28 -9.17 5.40
N TYR A 3 6.42 -8.01 6.05
CA TYR A 3 5.28 -7.25 6.58
C TYR A 3 5.38 -5.80 6.12
N VAL A 4 4.25 -5.19 5.80
CA VAL A 4 4.15 -3.74 5.65
C VAL A 4 3.51 -3.19 6.91
N VAL A 5 4.21 -2.32 7.61
CA VAL A 5 3.75 -1.71 8.86
C VAL A 5 3.37 -0.26 8.57
N VAL A 6 2.10 0.07 8.75
CA VAL A 6 1.60 1.45 8.66
C VAL A 6 1.08 1.90 10.01
N TYR A 7 1.24 3.18 10.32
CA TYR A 7 0.72 3.73 11.57
C TYR A 7 0.12 5.11 11.38
N ASP A 8 -0.89 5.41 12.18
CA ASP A 8 -1.45 6.74 12.37
C ASP A 8 -1.26 7.10 13.86
N ILE A 9 -0.29 7.97 14.16
CA ILE A 9 0.10 8.32 15.54
C ILE A 9 0.06 9.84 15.66
N ARG A 10 -0.72 10.36 16.62
CA ARG A 10 -0.92 11.81 16.78
C ARG A 10 0.29 12.50 17.41
N ASP A 11 0.83 11.94 18.49
CA ASP A 11 1.94 12.54 19.23
C ASP A 11 3.28 12.37 18.50
N ASN A 12 3.99 13.48 18.26
CA ASN A 12 5.24 13.49 17.52
C ASN A 12 6.35 12.68 18.23
N LYS A 13 6.42 12.72 19.57
CA LYS A 13 7.44 11.98 20.32
C LYS A 13 7.22 10.48 20.21
N THR A 14 5.97 10.06 20.32
CA THR A 14 5.55 8.67 20.16
C THR A 14 5.81 8.19 18.74
N ARG A 15 5.45 8.98 17.73
CA ARG A 15 5.72 8.68 16.32
C ARG A 15 7.20 8.47 16.05
N LEU A 16 8.07 9.36 16.56
CA LEU A 16 9.52 9.22 16.40
C LEU A 16 10.06 7.96 17.07
N ARG A 17 9.58 7.63 18.28
CA ARG A 17 9.97 6.37 18.96
C ARG A 17 9.56 5.15 18.16
N VAL A 18 8.33 5.12 17.64
CA VAL A 18 7.83 4.01 16.81
C VAL A 18 8.66 3.88 15.53
N ALA A 19 8.94 4.99 14.84
CA ALA A 19 9.80 5.01 13.66
C ALA A 19 11.20 4.43 13.98
N ASN A 20 11.87 4.93 15.01
CA ASN A 20 13.22 4.47 15.41
C ASN A 20 13.25 2.98 15.80
N ILE A 21 12.13 2.43 16.28
CA ILE A 21 12.02 0.99 16.54
C ILE A 21 11.91 0.24 15.21
N LEU A 22 10.99 0.64 14.34
CA LEU A 22 10.75 -0.02 13.06
C LEU A 22 11.96 0.02 12.12
N GLU A 23 12.75 1.10 12.13
CA GLU A 23 14.01 1.23 11.36
C GLU A 23 15.05 0.15 11.70
N LYS A 24 14.97 -0.48 12.89
CA LYS A 24 15.85 -1.61 13.27
C LYS A 24 15.46 -2.92 12.62
N TYR A 25 14.25 -3.02 12.09
CA TYR A 25 13.66 -4.24 11.52
C TYR A 25 13.40 -4.12 10.01
N GLY A 26 13.63 -2.97 9.41
CA GLY A 26 13.36 -2.82 7.99
C GLY A 26 13.49 -1.39 7.49
N GLU A 27 12.97 -1.17 6.30
CA GLU A 27 13.15 0.06 5.56
C GLU A 27 11.91 0.94 5.63
N ARG A 28 12.12 2.24 5.84
CA ARG A 28 11.06 3.23 5.79
C ARG A 28 10.75 3.57 4.34
N VAL A 29 9.56 3.21 3.87
CA VAL A 29 9.12 3.47 2.48
C VAL A 29 8.33 4.77 2.35
N GLN A 30 7.69 5.22 3.43
CA GLN A 30 6.98 6.49 3.53
C GLN A 30 7.03 6.98 4.98
N TYR A 31 6.72 8.25 5.23
CA TYR A 31 6.78 8.85 6.58
C TYR A 31 6.13 7.97 7.67
N SER A 32 5.03 7.28 7.40
CA SER A 32 4.35 6.41 8.35
C SER A 32 4.16 4.98 7.85
N CYS A 33 5.06 4.50 6.97
CA CYS A 33 5.03 3.16 6.39
C CYS A 33 6.43 2.53 6.33
N PHE A 34 6.53 1.25 6.70
CA PHE A 34 7.76 0.48 6.76
C PHE A 34 7.60 -0.89 6.10
N GLU A 35 8.57 -1.31 5.28
CA GLU A 35 8.72 -2.68 4.81
C GLU A 35 9.65 -3.45 5.77
N ILE A 36 9.09 -4.43 6.48
CA ILE A 36 9.78 -5.27 7.47
C ILE A 36 10.05 -6.64 6.86
N GLY A 37 11.33 -6.96 6.66
CA GLY A 37 11.75 -8.10 5.83
C GLY A 37 12.07 -9.38 6.61
N ASN A 38 11.57 -10.52 6.12
CA ASN A 38 12.10 -11.87 6.41
C ASN A 38 12.11 -12.34 7.88
N TYR A 39 11.28 -11.76 8.74
CA TYR A 39 11.16 -12.22 10.13
C TYR A 39 10.14 -13.36 10.30
N SER A 40 10.35 -14.16 11.35
CA SER A 40 9.39 -15.15 11.81
C SER A 40 8.14 -14.47 12.40
N GLN A 41 7.01 -15.18 12.42
CA GLN A 41 5.79 -14.66 13.02
C GLN A 41 5.97 -14.34 14.52
N GLU A 42 6.82 -15.08 15.22
CA GLU A 42 7.14 -14.83 16.64
C GLU A 42 7.83 -13.48 16.85
N ILE A 43 8.83 -13.16 16.02
CA ILE A 43 9.54 -11.87 16.10
C ILE A 43 8.57 -10.72 15.83
N ILE A 44 7.68 -10.89 14.85
CA ILE A 44 6.69 -9.87 14.50
C ILE A 44 5.66 -9.68 15.61
N LYS A 45 5.21 -10.75 16.26
CA LYS A 45 4.35 -10.65 17.46
C LYS A 45 5.04 -9.90 18.59
N LYS A 46 6.33 -10.17 18.84
CA LYS A 46 7.13 -9.44 19.84
C LYS A 46 7.24 -7.95 19.48
N LEU A 47 7.50 -7.63 18.21
CA LEU A 47 7.54 -6.26 17.72
C LEU A 47 6.19 -5.55 17.90
N ALA A 48 5.09 -6.20 17.51
CA ALA A 48 3.73 -5.70 17.73
C ALA A 48 3.49 -5.40 19.21
N LEU A 49 3.86 -6.31 20.12
CA LEU A 49 3.76 -6.12 21.57
C LEU A 49 4.57 -4.91 22.05
N ILE A 50 5.81 -4.77 21.58
CA ILE A 50 6.68 -3.62 21.89
C ILE A 50 6.05 -2.30 21.45
N LEU A 51 5.46 -2.23 20.27
CA LEU A 51 4.78 -1.01 19.80
C LEU A 51 3.49 -0.75 20.58
N SER A 52 2.74 -1.81 20.91
CA SER A 52 1.45 -1.73 21.59
C SER A 52 1.53 -1.03 22.96
N VAL A 53 2.63 -1.18 23.70
CA VAL A 53 2.82 -0.53 25.01
C VAL A 53 3.37 0.90 24.90
N ARG A 54 3.61 1.40 23.68
CA ARG A 54 4.21 2.71 23.41
C ARG A 54 3.26 3.70 22.77
N ILE A 55 2.08 3.25 22.34
CA ILE A 55 1.07 4.09 21.67
C ILE A 55 -0.12 4.36 22.59
N ASN A 56 -0.85 5.43 22.32
CA ASN A 56 -2.14 5.69 22.96
C ASN A 56 -3.24 4.99 22.15
N TYR A 57 -3.85 3.96 22.72
CA TYR A 57 -4.87 3.17 22.03
C TYR A 57 -6.09 3.99 21.60
N ASP A 58 -6.43 5.09 22.27
CA ASP A 58 -7.61 5.88 21.91
C ASP A 58 -7.37 6.75 20.66
N THR A 59 -6.12 7.12 20.41
CA THR A 59 -5.77 8.08 19.35
C THR A 59 -4.90 7.53 18.25
N ASP A 60 -4.17 6.47 18.53
CA ASP A 60 -3.14 5.93 17.66
C ASP A 60 -3.56 4.57 17.11
N ARG A 61 -3.08 4.26 15.91
CA ARG A 61 -3.32 2.98 15.24
C ARG A 61 -2.03 2.47 14.61
N VAL A 62 -1.78 1.18 14.70
CA VAL A 62 -0.66 0.50 14.04
C VAL A 62 -1.17 -0.78 13.42
N PHE A 63 -0.83 -1.00 12.15
CA PHE A 63 -1.25 -2.15 11.37
C PHE A 63 -0.04 -2.88 10.82
N PHE A 64 -0.02 -4.21 10.93
CA PHE A 64 0.97 -5.08 10.30
C PHE A 64 0.28 -5.91 9.23
N TYR A 65 0.60 -5.65 7.97
CA TYR A 65 0.08 -6.39 6.83
C TYR A 65 1.09 -7.45 6.39
N PRO A 66 0.85 -8.74 6.66
CA PRO A 66 1.72 -9.80 6.17
C PRO A 66 1.64 -9.88 4.65
N ILE A 67 2.80 -9.94 4.01
CA ILE A 67 2.96 -10.16 2.57
C ILE A 67 3.67 -11.50 2.40
N SER A 68 2.91 -12.50 1.95
CA SER A 68 3.46 -13.83 1.64
C SER A 68 4.53 -13.74 0.56
N ASN A 69 5.42 -14.73 0.50
CA ASN A 69 6.46 -14.78 -0.55
C ASN A 69 5.84 -14.78 -1.95
N TYR A 70 4.68 -15.42 -2.09
CA TYR A 70 3.88 -15.36 -3.31
C TYR A 70 3.44 -13.93 -3.62
N CYS A 71 2.72 -13.26 -2.69
CA CYS A 71 2.26 -11.89 -2.88
C CYS A 71 3.41 -10.90 -3.16
N ARG A 72 4.59 -11.11 -2.56
CA ARG A 72 5.76 -10.24 -2.74
C ARG A 72 6.18 -10.11 -4.21
N SER A 73 6.06 -11.18 -5.01
CA SER A 73 6.38 -11.15 -6.43
C SER A 73 5.43 -10.27 -7.26
N TYR A 74 4.25 -9.95 -6.72
CA TYR A 74 3.17 -9.22 -7.40
C TYR A 74 2.98 -7.79 -6.86
N ILE A 75 3.94 -7.26 -6.10
CA ILE A 75 3.91 -5.85 -5.69
C ILE A 75 4.01 -4.98 -6.95
N LEU A 76 3.07 -4.05 -7.10
CA LEU A 76 3.08 -3.03 -8.14
C LEU A 76 3.63 -1.73 -7.57
N ARG A 77 4.49 -1.06 -8.34
CA ARG A 77 5.14 0.19 -7.96
C ARG A 77 5.01 1.19 -9.11
N PHE A 78 4.31 2.28 -8.91
CA PHE A 78 4.19 3.38 -9.87
C PHE A 78 5.09 4.56 -9.43
N PRO A 79 5.77 5.25 -10.37
CA PRO A 79 5.79 4.97 -11.82
C PRO A 79 6.78 3.85 -12.21
N ARG A 80 7.77 3.50 -11.39
CA ARG A 80 8.97 2.70 -11.80
C ARG A 80 8.73 1.31 -12.40
N LYS A 81 7.82 0.49 -11.88
CA LYS A 81 7.51 -0.85 -12.44
C LYS A 81 6.45 -0.78 -13.54
N PHE A 82 5.70 0.33 -13.57
CA PHE A 82 4.93 0.69 -14.74
C PHE A 82 5.83 1.22 -15.85
N GLY A 83 7.00 1.80 -15.56
CA GLY A 83 7.99 2.28 -16.54
C GLY A 83 8.43 1.19 -17.52
N GLU A 84 8.72 -0.03 -17.06
CA GLU A 84 9.04 -1.17 -17.93
C GLU A 84 7.83 -1.57 -18.79
N ILE A 85 6.64 -1.67 -18.18
CA ILE A 85 5.37 -1.88 -18.89
C ILE A 85 5.06 -0.70 -19.83
N TYR A 86 5.51 0.51 -19.52
CA TYR A 86 5.18 1.76 -20.20
C TYR A 86 6.13 2.03 -21.36
N GLU A 87 7.41 1.67 -21.26
CA GLU A 87 8.33 1.63 -22.39
C GLU A 87 7.84 0.58 -23.40
N ASP A 88 7.50 -0.63 -22.95
CA ASP A 88 6.86 -1.66 -23.78
C ASP A 88 5.52 -1.17 -24.39
N LEU A 89 4.75 -0.33 -23.67
CA LEU A 89 3.48 0.23 -24.16
C LEU A 89 3.61 1.51 -25.00
N MET A 90 4.68 2.27 -24.86
CA MET A 90 4.95 3.49 -25.62
C MET A 90 5.54 3.15 -26.98
N ASP A 91 6.35 2.09 -27.09
CA ASP A 91 6.71 1.49 -28.37
C ASP A 91 5.44 1.08 -29.16
N TRP A 92 4.43 0.53 -28.47
CA TRP A 92 3.13 0.22 -29.06
C TRP A 92 2.28 1.45 -29.43
N LYS A 93 2.55 2.63 -28.86
CA LYS A 93 1.80 3.87 -29.13
C LYS A 93 2.19 4.49 -30.48
N GLU A 94 3.43 4.27 -30.92
CA GLU A 94 3.86 4.59 -32.28
C GLU A 94 3.24 3.62 -33.31
N GLU A 95 3.12 2.33 -32.99
CA GLU A 95 2.53 1.32 -33.88
C GLU A 95 0.99 1.34 -33.97
N LEU A 96 0.27 1.73 -32.91
CA LEU A 96 -1.20 1.65 -32.86
C LEU A 96 -1.95 2.95 -33.19
N GLY A 97 -1.25 4.07 -33.37
CA GLY A 97 -1.88 5.38 -33.52
C GLY A 97 -2.69 5.81 -32.27
N ARG A 98 -3.28 7.02 -32.30
CA ARG A 98 -3.96 7.69 -31.18
C ARG A 98 -4.97 6.79 -30.43
N LEU A 99 -4.52 6.03 -29.42
CA LEU A 99 -5.42 5.42 -28.45
C LEU A 99 -6.06 6.55 -27.63
N THR A 100 -7.39 6.52 -27.55
CA THR A 100 -8.11 7.39 -26.61
C THR A 100 -7.83 6.94 -25.18
N ARG A 101 -7.91 7.86 -24.20
CA ARG A 101 -7.80 7.53 -22.76
C ARG A 101 -8.66 6.33 -22.35
N ARG A 102 -9.84 6.17 -23.00
CA ARG A 102 -10.75 5.05 -22.79
C ARG A 102 -10.22 3.71 -23.30
N LYS A 103 -9.61 3.68 -24.50
CA LYS A 103 -8.99 2.45 -25.03
C LYS A 103 -7.78 2.04 -24.17
N PHE A 104 -6.98 3.01 -23.74
CA PHE A 104 -5.84 2.76 -22.85
C PHE A 104 -6.28 2.16 -21.51
N PHE A 105 -7.36 2.69 -20.92
CA PHE A 105 -7.93 2.14 -19.69
C PHE A 105 -8.34 0.67 -19.84
N TYR A 106 -9.04 0.30 -20.91
CA TYR A 106 -9.46 -1.08 -21.12
C TYR A 106 -8.29 -2.02 -21.35
N PHE A 107 -7.31 -1.61 -22.14
CA PHE A 107 -6.09 -2.36 -22.33
C PHE A 107 -5.39 -2.62 -20.99
N LEU A 108 -5.15 -1.56 -20.20
CA LEU A 108 -4.49 -1.66 -18.91
C LEU A 108 -5.27 -2.56 -17.93
N ARG A 109 -6.60 -2.44 -17.92
CA ARG A 109 -7.47 -3.32 -17.14
C ARG A 109 -7.26 -4.78 -17.54
N ASP A 110 -7.27 -5.10 -18.82
CA ASP A 110 -7.14 -6.48 -19.30
C ASP A 110 -5.77 -7.08 -18.95
N THR A 111 -4.69 -6.28 -19.08
CA THR A 111 -3.34 -6.66 -18.62
C THR A 111 -3.33 -6.92 -17.11
N LEU A 112 -3.92 -6.03 -16.31
CA LEU A 112 -3.99 -6.19 -14.86
C LEU A 112 -4.89 -7.35 -14.45
N GLU A 113 -5.94 -7.67 -15.20
CA GLU A 113 -6.82 -8.80 -14.94
C GLU A 113 -6.06 -10.13 -15.02
N MET A 114 -5.14 -10.27 -15.99
CA MET A 114 -4.24 -11.42 -16.09
C MET A 114 -3.27 -11.51 -14.90
N GLU A 115 -2.72 -10.37 -14.45
CA GLU A 115 -1.77 -10.29 -13.32
C GLU A 115 -2.43 -10.48 -11.94
N ILE A 116 -3.63 -9.91 -11.76
CA ILE A 116 -4.40 -10.01 -10.51
C ILE A 116 -4.88 -11.44 -10.26
N LYS A 117 -4.77 -12.35 -11.25
CA LYS A 117 -5.17 -13.77 -11.18
C LYS A 117 -6.46 -13.91 -10.38
N SER A 118 -7.55 -13.43 -10.96
CA SER A 118 -8.88 -13.33 -10.35
C SER A 118 -9.14 -14.44 -9.31
N GLY A 119 -9.30 -14.02 -8.05
CA GLY A 119 -9.57 -14.91 -6.91
C GLY A 119 -8.37 -15.27 -6.02
N LYS A 120 -7.13 -14.91 -6.38
CA LYS A 120 -5.95 -15.18 -5.55
C LYS A 120 -5.68 -14.13 -4.47
N PHE A 121 -5.89 -12.86 -4.79
CA PHE A 121 -5.78 -11.76 -3.83
C PHE A 121 -7.17 -11.38 -3.33
N SER A 122 -7.26 -11.07 -2.04
CA SER A 122 -8.50 -10.55 -1.46
C SER A 122 -8.53 -9.02 -1.48
N LYS A 123 -7.38 -8.38 -1.29
CA LYS A 123 -7.22 -6.93 -1.33
C LYS A 123 -5.78 -6.51 -1.62
N TYR A 124 -5.59 -5.21 -1.77
CA TYR A 124 -4.29 -4.56 -1.79
C TYR A 124 -4.20 -3.57 -0.63
N LEU A 125 -3.03 -3.47 -0.02
CA LEU A 125 -2.66 -2.26 0.72
C LEU A 125 -2.03 -1.28 -0.28
N LEU A 126 -2.69 -0.15 -0.50
CA LEU A 126 -2.16 0.97 -1.26
C LEU A 126 -1.43 1.89 -0.30
N VAL A 127 -0.18 2.22 -0.60
CA VAL A 127 0.59 3.27 0.10
C VAL A 127 1.12 4.23 -0.94
N TYR A 128 1.02 5.53 -0.70
CA TYR A 128 1.59 6.51 -1.61
C TYR A 128 2.45 7.55 -0.89
N ASP A 129 3.38 8.13 -1.63
CA ASP A 129 4.17 9.28 -1.22
C ASP A 129 3.95 10.38 -2.26
N ILE A 130 3.35 11.49 -1.81
CA ILE A 130 3.00 12.65 -2.63
C ILE A 130 3.41 13.88 -1.81
N SER A 131 4.30 14.69 -2.39
CA SER A 131 4.92 15.81 -1.67
C SER A 131 3.99 17.01 -1.60
N ASP A 132 3.28 17.28 -2.70
CA ASP A 132 2.34 18.40 -2.76
C ASP A 132 1.04 18.11 -1.99
N ASN A 133 0.68 19.02 -1.09
CA ASN A 133 -0.50 18.86 -0.24
C ASN A 133 -1.82 18.87 -1.02
N LEU A 134 -1.95 19.71 -2.05
CA LEU A 134 -3.18 19.82 -2.83
C LEU A 134 -3.37 18.60 -3.72
N ILE A 135 -2.29 18.11 -4.34
CA ILE A 135 -2.29 16.87 -5.10
C ILE A 135 -2.65 15.70 -4.19
N ARG A 136 -2.04 15.63 -3.00
CA ARG A 136 -2.33 14.58 -2.03
C ARG A 136 -3.81 14.54 -1.64
N ILE A 137 -4.42 15.70 -1.35
CA ILE A 137 -5.84 15.79 -1.00
C ILE A 137 -6.68 15.25 -2.15
N LYS A 138 -6.49 15.77 -3.38
CA LYS A 138 -7.22 15.31 -4.57
C LYS A 138 -7.07 13.83 -4.83
N PHE A 139 -5.85 13.31 -4.73
CA PHE A 139 -5.57 11.88 -4.92
C PHE A 139 -6.32 11.05 -3.88
N SER A 140 -6.29 11.48 -2.62
CA SER A 140 -6.93 10.76 -1.52
C SER A 140 -8.46 10.81 -1.58
N ASP A 141 -9.05 11.94 -1.99
CA ASP A 141 -10.50 12.08 -2.15
C ASP A 141 -11.04 11.12 -3.22
N ILE A 142 -10.31 10.98 -4.33
CA ILE A 142 -10.69 10.03 -5.39
C ILE A 142 -10.57 8.58 -4.89
N LEU A 143 -9.51 8.26 -4.12
CA LEU A 143 -9.36 6.91 -3.54
C LEU A 143 -10.51 6.54 -2.60
N GLU A 144 -11.03 7.50 -1.81
CA GLU A 144 -12.13 7.27 -0.88
C GLU A 144 -13.43 6.81 -1.58
N GLU A 145 -13.61 7.08 -2.87
CA GLU A 145 -14.78 6.60 -3.63
C GLU A 145 -14.85 5.07 -3.74
N PHE A 146 -13.74 4.35 -3.59
CA PHE A 146 -13.66 2.91 -3.86
C PHE A 146 -12.70 2.13 -2.95
N SER A 147 -12.14 2.77 -1.92
CA SER A 147 -11.20 2.15 -0.99
C SER A 147 -11.38 2.65 0.43
N GLU A 148 -10.93 1.87 1.40
CA GLU A 148 -11.04 2.20 2.82
C GLU A 148 -9.75 2.83 3.32
N ARG A 149 -9.85 4.04 3.90
CA ARG A 149 -8.68 4.74 4.44
C ARG A 149 -8.16 4.04 5.71
N VAL A 150 -6.87 3.72 5.71
CA VAL A 150 -6.15 3.18 6.88
C VAL A 150 -5.43 4.30 7.62
N GLN A 151 -4.80 5.20 6.87
CA GLN A 151 -4.01 6.35 7.34
C GLN A 151 -3.97 7.42 6.24
N LEU A 152 -3.42 8.61 6.54
CA LEU A 152 -3.34 9.74 5.60
C LEU A 152 -2.87 9.39 4.19
N SER A 153 -1.91 8.46 4.04
CA SER A 153 -1.37 8.03 2.76
C SER A 153 -1.42 6.51 2.55
N ALA A 154 -2.36 5.82 3.21
CA ALA A 154 -2.53 4.38 3.07
C ALA A 154 -4.01 3.97 3.05
N PHE A 155 -4.35 3.04 2.15
CA PHE A 155 -5.72 2.57 1.92
C PHE A 155 -5.77 1.04 1.73
N GLU A 156 -6.83 0.42 2.23
CA GLU A 156 -7.21 -0.94 1.84
C GLU A 156 -8.08 -0.87 0.59
N VAL A 157 -7.60 -1.49 -0.48
CA VAL A 157 -8.21 -1.44 -1.82
C VAL A 157 -8.75 -2.82 -2.19
N PRO A 158 -10.00 -2.94 -2.66
CA PRO A 158 -10.53 -4.20 -3.18
C PRO A 158 -9.66 -4.76 -4.31
N ALA A 159 -9.44 -6.08 -4.34
CA ALA A 159 -8.71 -6.75 -5.42
C ALA A 159 -9.57 -6.88 -6.70
N SER A 160 -9.98 -5.75 -7.27
CA SER A 160 -10.76 -5.65 -8.50
C SER A 160 -9.89 -5.10 -9.64
N PRO A 161 -9.78 -5.79 -10.79
CA PRO A 161 -9.02 -5.30 -11.94
C PRO A 161 -9.43 -3.89 -12.39
N ASN A 162 -10.73 -3.58 -12.34
CA ASN A 162 -11.23 -2.24 -12.64
C ASN A 162 -10.69 -1.18 -11.66
N VAL A 163 -10.67 -1.50 -10.37
CA VAL A 163 -10.18 -0.57 -9.33
C VAL A 163 -8.68 -0.36 -9.46
N ILE A 164 -7.90 -1.43 -9.66
CA ILE A 164 -6.46 -1.32 -9.83
C ILE A 164 -6.11 -0.56 -11.12
N ALA A 165 -6.84 -0.77 -12.21
CA ALA A 165 -6.66 0.00 -13.44
C ALA A 165 -6.97 1.50 -13.23
N ARG A 166 -8.04 1.83 -12.48
CA ARG A 166 -8.34 3.22 -12.11
C ARG A 166 -7.18 3.83 -11.31
N ILE A 167 -6.66 3.14 -10.30
CA ILE A 167 -5.51 3.60 -9.50
C ILE A 167 -4.28 3.82 -10.38
N ALA A 168 -3.99 2.91 -11.30
CA ALA A 168 -2.86 3.04 -12.20
C ALA A 168 -2.99 4.28 -13.11
N VAL A 169 -4.16 4.49 -13.73
CA VAL A 169 -4.40 5.70 -14.54
C VAL A 169 -4.28 6.97 -13.70
N LEU A 170 -4.80 6.98 -12.47
CA LEU A 170 -4.65 8.11 -11.55
C LEU A 170 -3.17 8.37 -11.24
N ALA A 171 -2.42 7.34 -10.85
CA ALA A 171 -1.00 7.47 -10.53
C ALA A 171 -0.21 8.05 -11.71
N MET A 172 -0.51 7.66 -12.95
CA MET A 172 0.12 8.25 -14.15
C MET A 172 -0.22 9.72 -14.33
N GLN A 173 -1.50 10.08 -14.23
CA GLN A 173 -1.93 11.47 -14.40
C GLN A 173 -1.31 12.41 -13.36
N PHE A 174 -1.16 11.93 -12.13
CA PHE A 174 -0.55 12.72 -11.06
C PHE A 174 0.97 12.69 -11.11
N ALA A 175 1.61 11.64 -11.65
CA ALA A 175 3.05 11.60 -11.90
C ALA A 175 3.50 12.62 -12.97
N GLU A 176 2.61 13.05 -13.88
CA GLU A 176 2.88 14.17 -14.81
C GLU A 176 3.00 15.53 -14.08
N ILE A 177 2.57 15.60 -12.81
CA ILE A 177 2.47 16.84 -12.02
C ILE A 177 3.45 16.81 -10.83
N ASP A 178 3.64 15.66 -10.19
CA ASP A 178 4.57 15.46 -9.07
C ASP A 178 5.59 14.36 -9.40
N ASP A 179 6.81 14.77 -9.74
CA ASP A 179 7.94 13.86 -10.05
C ASP A 179 8.32 12.95 -8.89
N ASN A 180 7.93 13.29 -7.66
CA ASN A 180 8.19 12.48 -6.46
C ASN A 180 7.07 11.49 -6.15
N LEU A 181 5.99 11.47 -6.93
CA LEU A 181 4.87 10.58 -6.71
C LEU A 181 5.34 9.12 -6.74
N LYS A 182 5.09 8.41 -5.65
CA LYS A 182 5.29 6.97 -5.57
C LYS A 182 4.00 6.34 -5.09
N VAL A 183 3.52 5.33 -5.80
CA VAL A 183 2.36 4.52 -5.36
C VAL A 183 2.76 3.06 -5.34
N TYR A 184 2.57 2.43 -4.20
CA TYR A 184 2.82 1.03 -3.95
C TYR A 184 1.49 0.32 -3.75
N LEU A 185 1.29 -0.80 -4.45
CA LEU A 185 0.19 -1.72 -4.21
C LEU A 185 0.76 -3.05 -3.74
N TYR A 186 0.54 -3.35 -2.47
CA TYR A 186 0.94 -4.60 -1.86
C TYR A 186 -0.23 -5.58 -1.90
N PRO A 187 -0.22 -6.62 -2.75
CA PRO A 187 -1.28 -7.62 -2.77
C PRO A 187 -1.30 -8.40 -1.47
N ILE A 188 -2.51 -8.75 -1.04
CA ILE A 188 -2.76 -9.55 0.16
C ILE A 188 -3.65 -10.72 -0.26
N ASP A 189 -3.15 -11.94 -0.06
CA ASP A 189 -3.94 -13.15 -0.23
C ASP A 189 -4.87 -13.40 0.97
N LYS A 190 -5.91 -14.22 0.78
CA LYS A 190 -6.90 -14.54 1.82
C LYS A 190 -6.29 -15.10 3.11
N GLY A 191 -5.15 -15.81 3.02
CA GLY A 191 -4.48 -16.39 4.18
C GLY A 191 -3.70 -15.35 4.97
N SER A 192 -3.09 -14.40 4.27
CA SER A 192 -2.36 -13.26 4.82
C SER A 192 -3.33 -12.23 5.42
N GLU A 193 -4.48 -11.98 4.80
CA GLU A 193 -5.49 -11.04 5.31
C GLU A 193 -5.97 -11.41 6.72
N LYS A 194 -6.21 -12.72 6.98
CA LYS A 194 -6.61 -13.22 8.30
C LYS A 194 -5.54 -13.03 9.39
N LYS A 195 -4.31 -12.71 9.00
CA LYS A 195 -3.14 -12.54 9.89
C LYS A 195 -2.74 -11.08 10.04
N ILE A 196 -3.52 -10.13 9.50
CA ILE A 196 -3.29 -8.71 9.71
C ILE A 196 -3.41 -8.42 11.22
N ILE A 197 -2.37 -7.81 11.79
CA ILE A 197 -2.38 -7.36 13.19
C ILE A 197 -2.83 -5.90 13.18
N ARG A 198 -3.85 -5.57 13.97
CA ARG A 198 -4.38 -4.21 14.14
C ARG A 198 -4.31 -3.84 15.62
N ILE A 199 -3.69 -2.71 15.94
CA ILE A 199 -3.50 -2.21 17.32
C ILE A 199 -4.04 -0.78 17.38
N GLY A 200 -4.86 -0.43 18.38
CA GLY A 200 -5.40 0.94 18.54
C GLY A 200 -6.93 0.99 18.64
N SER A 201 -7.53 2.16 18.37
CA SER A 201 -8.85 2.66 18.85
C SER A 201 -10.15 1.90 18.53
N SER A 202 -10.06 0.60 18.31
CA SER A 202 -11.15 -0.41 18.31
C SER A 202 -10.63 -1.84 18.04
N TYR A 203 -9.32 -2.10 18.09
CA TYR A 203 -8.67 -3.36 17.70
C TYR A 203 -7.66 -3.85 18.75
N LEU A 204 -7.62 -5.17 18.96
CA LEU A 204 -6.78 -5.96 19.88
C LEU A 204 -6.24 -5.15 21.09
N SER A 205 -6.81 -5.41 22.26
CA SER A 205 -6.16 -5.04 23.51
C SER A 205 -4.86 -5.83 23.67
N PHE A 206 -3.94 -5.36 24.52
CA PHE A 206 -2.70 -6.10 24.86
C PHE A 206 -2.96 -7.58 25.23
N ARG A 207 -4.15 -7.90 25.77
CA ARG A 207 -4.56 -9.27 26.14
C ARG A 207 -4.82 -10.19 24.95
N ASP A 208 -5.12 -9.63 23.77
CA ASP A 208 -5.46 -10.40 22.57
C ASP A 208 -4.22 -10.71 21.69
N ILE A 209 -3.05 -10.17 22.06
CA ILE A 209 -1.77 -10.35 21.34
C ILE A 209 -0.97 -11.55 21.90
N LEU A 210 -1.21 -11.95 23.16
CA LEU A 210 -0.62 -13.12 23.82
C LEU A 210 -1.27 -14.41 23.35
#